data_AF-A0A662M3J5-F1
#
_entry.id   AF-A0A662M3J5-F1
#
_cell.length_a   1.000
_cell.length_b   1.000
_cell.length_c   1.000
_cell.angle_alpha   90.00
_cell.angle_beta   90.00
_cell.angle_gamma   90.00
#
_symmetry.space_group_name_H-M   'P 1'
#
loop_
_entity.id
_entity.type
_entity.pdbx_description
1 polymer ?
#
loop_
_entity_poly.entity_id
_entity_poly.type
_entity_poly.pdbx_seq_one_letter_code
_entity_poly.pdbx_strand_id
1 'polypeptide(L)' 'MIRPSTVMTYCPSCEKHTPHTIEKVKKKKASELKQGQRRFRRVTAGYRGYPRPKPEGREKP' A
#
# COMPACT_ATOMS: atom_id res chain seq x y z
N MET A 1 -14.94 8.61 -15.73
CA MET A 1 -15.75 7.38 -15.60
C MET A 1 -16.46 7.42 -14.25
N ILE A 2 -17.79 7.49 -14.25
CA ILE A 2 -18.59 7.50 -13.02
C ILE A 2 -18.76 6.04 -12.58
N ARG A 3 -18.48 5.73 -11.31
CA ARG A 3 -18.68 4.40 -10.73
C ARG A 3 -19.67 4.52 -9.56
N PRO A 4 -20.69 3.65 -9.47
CA PRO A 4 -21.63 3.68 -8.36
C PRO A 4 -20.94 3.38 -7.02
N SER A 5 -21.50 3.91 -5.94
CA SER A 5 -21.02 3.69 -4.58
C SER A 5 -21.28 2.26 -4.10
N THR A 6 -22.34 1.63 -4.59
CA THR A 6 -22.76 0.26 -4.24
C THR A 6 -22.99 -0.58 -5.49
N VAL A 7 -22.57 -1.86 -5.45
CA VAL A 7 -22.77 -2.82 -6.55
C VAL A 7 -23.21 -4.17 -5.98
N MET A 8 -24.12 -4.85 -6.66
CA MET A 8 -24.50 -6.23 -6.34
C MET A 8 -23.43 -7.19 -6.86
N THR A 9 -22.68 -7.82 -5.96
CA THR A 9 -21.65 -8.81 -6.29
C THR A 9 -21.74 -10.02 -5.38
N TYR A 10 -21.12 -11.12 -5.77
CA TYR A 10 -21.07 -12.34 -4.98
C TYR A 10 -20.20 -12.13 -3.73
N CYS A 11 -20.72 -12.48 -2.56
CA CYS A 11 -19.98 -12.46 -1.31
C CYS A 11 -19.45 -13.87 -1.00
N PRO A 12 -18.12 -14.09 -0.91
CA PRO A 12 -17.56 -15.42 -0.70
C PRO A 12 -17.83 -15.99 0.70
N SER A 13 -18.10 -15.16 1.71
CA SER A 13 -18.41 -15.62 3.07
C SER A 13 -19.89 -15.96 3.27
N CYS A 14 -20.78 -15.41 2.45
CA CYS A 14 -22.23 -15.58 2.60
C CYS A 14 -22.86 -16.44 1.49
N GLU A 15 -22.05 -16.84 0.49
CA GLU A 15 -22.43 -17.67 -0.66
C GLU A 15 -23.64 -17.16 -1.47
N LYS A 16 -23.84 -15.84 -1.46
CA LYS A 16 -24.95 -15.19 -2.18
C LYS A 16 -24.57 -13.80 -2.68
N HIS A 17 -25.35 -13.29 -3.63
CA HIS A 17 -25.19 -11.93 -4.14
C HIS A 17 -25.74 -10.90 -3.15
N THR A 18 -24.90 -9.98 -2.71
CA THR A 18 -25.24 -8.92 -1.74
C THR A 18 -24.78 -7.56 -2.24
N PRO A 19 -25.35 -6.46 -1.72
CA PRO A 19 -24.83 -5.12 -1.99
C PRO A 19 -23.45 -4.94 -1.33
N HIS A 20 -22.45 -4.54 -2.12
CA HIS A 20 -21.09 -4.24 -1.66
C HIS A 20 -20.77 -2.77 -1.89
N THR A 21 -20.20 -2.11 -0.87
CA THR A 21 -19.72 -0.73 -0.97
C THR A 21 -18.33 -0.70 -1.61
N ILE A 22 -18.15 0.14 -2.63
CA ILE A 22 -16.88 0.28 -3.32
C ILE A 22 -16.06 1.42 -2.73
N GLU A 23 -14.89 1.10 -2.20
CA GLU A 23 -13.92 2.07 -1.71
C GLU A 23 -12.63 2.06 -2.53
N LYS A 24 -11.99 3.23 -2.65
CA LYS A 24 -10.63 3.33 -3.23
C LYS A 24 -9.61 3.09 -2.12
N VAL A 25 -8.72 2.12 -2.34
CA VAL A 25 -7.64 1.81 -1.38
C VAL A 25 -6.68 3.00 -1.28
N LYS A 26 -6.46 3.48 -0.05
CA LYS A 26 -5.47 4.51 0.26
C LYS A 26 -4.19 3.86 0.81
N LYS A 27 -3.03 4.31 0.33
CA LYS A 27 -1.73 3.88 0.89
C LYS A 27 -1.60 4.40 2.33
N LYS A 28 -1.20 3.53 3.27
CA LYS A 28 -0.87 3.91 4.65
C LYS A 28 0.63 4.14 4.80
N LYS A 29 1.03 4.85 5.86
CA LYS A 29 2.44 5.04 6.22
C LYS A 29 3.12 3.69 6.45
N ALA A 30 4.38 3.57 6.03
CA ALA A 30 5.16 2.36 6.26
C ALA A 30 5.43 2.17 7.76
N SER A 31 5.31 0.93 8.25
CA SER A 31 5.56 0.60 9.65
C SER A 31 7.05 0.42 9.95
N GLU A 32 7.52 0.96 11.08
CA GLU A 32 8.92 0.88 11.50
C GLU A 32 9.36 -0.51 11.97
N LEU A 33 8.42 -1.33 12.43
CA LEU A 33 8.70 -2.68 12.94
C LEU A 33 8.97 -3.68 11.81
N LYS A 34 8.70 -3.31 10.55
CA LYS A 34 8.95 -4.18 9.39
C LYS A 34 10.46 -4.43 9.24
N GLN A 35 10.82 -5.65 8.86
CA GLN A 35 12.21 -6.09 8.76
C GLN A 35 13.05 -5.18 7.85
N GLY A 36 12.49 -4.74 6.71
CA GLY A 36 13.16 -3.85 5.77
C GLY A 36 13.50 -2.49 6.38
N GLN A 37 12.56 -1.90 7.14
CA GLN A 37 12.76 -0.62 7.80
C GLN A 37 13.81 -0.73 8.92
N ARG A 38 13.77 -1.81 9.73
CA ARG A 38 14.79 -2.09 10.75
C ARG A 38 16.20 -2.24 10.16
N ARG A 39 16.34 -2.98 9.05
CA ARG A 39 17.62 -3.11 8.35
C ARG A 39 18.10 -1.76 7.80
N PHE A 40 17.19 -0.98 7.20
CA PHE A 40 17.53 0.35 6.68
C PHE A 40 18.02 1.27 7.80
N ARG A 41 17.32 1.34 8.93
CA ARG A 41 17.74 2.13 10.10
C ARG A 41 19.10 1.71 10.63
N ARG A 42 19.40 0.40 10.68
CA ARG A 42 20.71 -0.12 11.10
C ARG A 42 21.84 0.32 10.17
N VAL A 43 21.63 0.24 8.85
CA VAL A 43 22.67 0.56 7.86
C VAL A 43 22.91 2.07 7.77
N THR A 44 21.86 2.87 7.93
CA THR A 44 21.93 4.34 7.91
C THR A 44 22.44 4.93 9.24
N ALA A 45 22.61 4.14 10.29
CA ALA A 45 23.12 4.63 11.57
C ALA A 45 24.63 4.95 11.50
N GLY A 46 25.03 6.02 12.18
CA GLY A 46 26.42 6.52 12.18
C GLY A 46 26.75 7.43 11.00
N TYR A 47 28.04 7.73 10.82
CA TYR A 47 28.52 8.65 9.80
C TYR A 47 28.86 7.90 8.50
N ARG A 48 27.83 7.55 7.73
CA ARG A 48 27.96 6.89 6.41
C ARG A 48 27.11 7.59 5.34
N GLY A 49 27.46 7.38 4.08
CA GLY A 49 26.65 7.82 2.94
C GLY A 49 25.31 7.09 2.85
N TYR A 50 24.42 7.59 1.99
CA TYR A 50 23.09 6.99 1.83
C TYR A 50 23.19 5.61 1.15
N PRO A 51 22.69 4.52 1.77
CA PRO A 51 23.08 3.15 1.41
C PRO A 51 22.35 2.56 0.19
N ARG A 52 21.41 3.27 -0.42
CA ARG A 52 20.57 2.76 -1.52
C ARG A 52 20.37 3.83 -2.59
N PRO A 53 20.30 3.51 -3.89
CA PRO A 53 19.94 4.50 -4.90
C PRO A 53 18.51 5.04 -4.66
N LYS A 54 18.30 6.35 -4.81
CA LYS A 54 16.99 7.01 -4.77
C LYS A 54 16.56 7.32 -6.21
N PRO A 55 15.80 6.45 -6.89
CA PRO A 55 15.28 6.78 -8.21
C PRO A 55 14.17 7.82 -8.06
N GLU A 56 14.39 9.02 -8.59
CA GLU A 56 13.40 10.09 -8.66
C GLU A 56 12.56 9.92 -9.94
N GLY A 57 11.26 10.27 -9.88
CA GLY A 57 10.40 10.34 -11.08
C GLY A 57 9.96 9.00 -11.70
N ARG A 58 10.07 7.86 -11.01
CA ARG A 58 9.67 6.52 -11.53
C ARG A 58 8.16 6.24 -11.41
N GLU A 59 7.31 7.23 -11.57
CA GLU A 59 5.85 7.03 -11.58
C GLU A 59 5.39 6.71 -13.01
N LYS A 60 4.52 5.70 -13.14
CA LYS A 60 3.90 5.40 -14.43
C LYS A 60 2.79 6.42 -14.68
N PRO A 61 2.66 6.95 -15.91
CA PRO A 61 1.53 7.79 -16.28
C PRO A 61 0.20 7.04 -16.15
#